data_AF-A0A1Z8AM72-F1
#
_entry.id   AF-A0A1Z8AM72-F1
#
_cell.length_a   1.000
_cell.length_b   1.000
_cell.length_c   1.000
_cell.angle_alpha   90.00
_cell.angle_beta   90.00
_cell.angle_gamma   90.00
#
_symmetry.space_group_name_H-M   'P 1'
#
loop_
_entity.id
_entity.type
_entity.pdbx_description
1 polymer ?
#
loop_
_entity_poly.entity_id
_entity_poly.type
_entity_poly.pdbx_seq_one_letter_code
_entity_poly.pdbx_strand_id
1 'polypeptide(L)'
;MQIQYKEKALLANKYKIERAERSKNWIGRNWINVLLFGVFISFVGPAYTSEADGIYRRESVSALELSDFGYFGTVLCIAIWYAACMTIAYFTWKYQDNRKIKNLKKQRTELLRELDLLKKQI
;
A
#
# COMPACT_ATOMS: atom_id res chain seq x y z
N MET A 1 16.49 -36.20 5.44
CA MET A 1 15.15 -35.60 5.26
C MET A 1 15.09 -34.12 5.68
N GLN A 2 15.64 -33.72 6.84
CA GLN A 2 15.60 -32.33 7.33
C GLN A 2 16.34 -31.31 6.44
N ILE A 3 17.48 -31.68 5.83
CA ILE A 3 18.25 -30.79 4.95
C ILE A 3 17.44 -30.39 3.70
N GLN A 4 16.80 -31.35 3.02
CA GLN A 4 15.98 -31.08 1.84
C GLN A 4 14.78 -30.17 2.14
N TYR A 5 14.17 -30.30 3.32
CA TYR A 5 13.09 -29.40 3.74
C TYR A 5 13.59 -27.97 3.94
N LYS A 6 14.76 -27.79 4.57
CA LYS A 6 15.37 -26.47 4.77
C LYS A 6 15.85 -25.84 3.45
N GLU A 7 16.35 -26.63 2.50
CA GLU A 7 16.70 -26.14 1.16
C GLU A 7 15.45 -25.63 0.41
N LYS A 8 14.32 -26.35 0.48
CA LYS A 8 13.04 -25.88 -0.06
C LYS A 8 12.56 -24.59 0.63
N ALA A 9 12.66 -24.51 1.95
CA ALA A 9 12.29 -23.31 2.70
C ALA A 9 13.15 -22.09 2.31
N LEU A 10 14.44 -22.31 2.06
CA LEU A 10 15.38 -21.27 1.62
C LEU A 10 15.04 -20.78 0.21
N LEU A 11 14.70 -21.69 -0.70
CA LEU A 11 14.21 -21.36 -2.05
C LEU A 11 12.93 -20.52 -1.99
N ALA A 12 11.97 -20.94 -1.17
CA ALA A 12 10.72 -20.19 -0.95
C ALA A 12 10.97 -18.80 -0.36
N ASN A 13 11.93 -18.67 0.56
CA ASN A 13 12.33 -17.38 1.12
C ASN A 13 12.95 -16.47 0.05
N LYS A 14 13.82 -17.01 -0.82
CA LYS A 14 14.39 -16.27 -1.96
C LYS A 14 13.29 -15.68 -2.85
N TYR A 15 12.30 -16.49 -3.25
CA TYR A 15 11.17 -15.99 -4.06
C TYR A 15 10.35 -14.93 -3.33
N LYS A 16 10.14 -15.06 -2.01
CA LYS A 16 9.43 -14.04 -1.22
C LYS A 16 10.20 -12.72 -1.17
N ILE A 17 11.53 -12.76 -1.04
CA ILE A 17 12.40 -11.58 -1.06
C ILE A 17 12.33 -10.93 -2.44
N GLU A 18 12.53 -11.70 -3.52
CA GLU A 18 12.53 -11.18 -4.89
C GLU A 18 11.17 -10.55 -5.23
N ARG A 19 10.07 -11.20 -4.83
CA ARG A 19 8.72 -10.66 -5.01
C ARG A 19 8.54 -9.35 -4.24
N ALA A 20 8.98 -9.29 -2.99
CA ALA A 20 8.89 -8.09 -2.16
C ALA A 20 9.76 -6.94 -2.69
N GLU A 21 10.95 -7.23 -3.21
CA GLU A 21 11.82 -6.25 -3.86
C GLU A 21 11.22 -5.77 -5.18
N ARG A 22 10.62 -6.67 -5.97
CA ARG A 22 9.94 -6.32 -7.22
C ARG A 22 8.67 -5.49 -6.99
N SER A 23 7.92 -5.75 -5.91
CA SER A 23 6.72 -4.99 -5.56
C SER A 23 7.01 -3.68 -4.83
N LYS A 24 8.25 -3.49 -4.37
CA LYS A 24 8.68 -2.28 -3.66
C LYS A 24 8.40 -1.03 -4.49
N ASN A 25 8.04 0.05 -3.81
CA ASN A 25 7.81 1.37 -4.42
C ASN A 25 6.76 1.34 -5.54
N TRP A 26 5.70 0.55 -5.39
CA TRP A 26 4.61 0.51 -6.38
C TRP A 26 4.02 1.90 -6.65
N ILE A 27 3.80 2.72 -5.62
CA ILE A 27 3.34 4.11 -5.77
C ILE A 27 4.32 4.93 -6.60
N GLY A 28 5.63 4.86 -6.29
CA GLY A 28 6.63 5.64 -7.02
C GLY A 28 6.73 5.24 -8.49
N ARG A 29 6.44 3.98 -8.83
CA ARG A 29 6.41 3.49 -10.22
C ARG A 29 5.14 3.86 -10.96
N ASN A 30 4.02 3.93 -10.25
CA ASN A 30 2.70 4.25 -10.78
C ASN A 30 2.28 5.69 -10.44
N TRP A 31 3.24 6.59 -10.21
CA TRP A 31 2.96 7.94 -9.71
C TRP A 31 2.07 8.74 -10.67
N ILE A 32 2.22 8.52 -11.98
CA ILE A 32 1.36 9.12 -13.02
C ILE A 32 -0.08 8.66 -12.85
N ASN A 33 -0.31 7.36 -12.69
CA ASN A 33 -1.66 6.80 -12.51
C ASN A 33 -2.31 7.33 -11.22
N VAL A 34 -1.52 7.43 -10.15
CA VAL A 34 -1.96 8.02 -8.87
C VAL A 34 -2.33 9.50 -9.03
N LEU A 35 -1.55 10.26 -9.81
CA LEU A 35 -1.82 11.67 -10.05
C LEU A 35 -3.08 11.84 -10.90
N LEU A 36 -3.21 11.11 -12.01
CA LEU A 36 -4.40 11.16 -12.87
C LEU A 36 -5.67 10.77 -12.12
N PHE A 37 -5.59 9.74 -11.27
CA PHE A 37 -6.71 9.32 -10.43
C PHE A 37 -7.08 10.40 -9.40
N GLY A 38 -6.09 11.07 -8.80
CA GLY A 38 -6.32 12.18 -7.88
C GLY A 38 -7.01 13.37 -8.53
N VAL A 39 -6.54 13.75 -9.73
CA VAL A 39 -7.18 14.80 -10.53
C VAL A 39 -8.62 14.40 -10.85
N PHE A 40 -8.83 13.19 -11.36
CA PHE A 40 -10.16 12.68 -11.70
C PHE A 40 -11.12 12.72 -10.51
N ILE A 41 -10.72 12.19 -9.35
CA ILE A 41 -11.54 12.23 -8.13
C ILE A 41 -11.82 13.67 -7.69
N SER A 42 -10.87 14.58 -7.83
CA SER A 42 -11.06 15.97 -7.40
C SER A 42 -12.14 16.68 -8.22
N PHE A 43 -12.31 16.33 -9.50
CA PHE A 43 -13.38 16.86 -10.36
C PHE A 43 -14.71 16.12 -10.23
N VAL A 44 -14.69 14.79 -10.06
CA VAL A 44 -15.92 13.99 -9.97
C VAL A 44 -16.50 14.00 -8.55
N GLY A 45 -15.65 14.07 -7.54
CA GLY A 45 -16.03 14.02 -6.13
C GLY A 45 -17.04 15.07 -5.67
N PRO A 46 -16.92 16.36 -6.07
CA PRO A 46 -17.92 17.38 -5.73
C PRO A 46 -19.33 17.04 -6.24
N ALA A 47 -19.42 16.44 -7.44
CA ALA A 47 -20.68 16.07 -8.08
C ALA A 47 -21.20 14.69 -7.63
N TYR A 48 -20.40 13.93 -6.88
CA TYR A 48 -20.80 12.62 -6.38
C TYR A 48 -21.82 12.79 -5.24
N THR A 49 -23.01 12.21 -5.41
CA THR A 49 -24.06 12.17 -4.40
C THR A 49 -23.88 10.91 -3.55
N SER A 50 -23.80 11.10 -2.23
CA SER A 50 -23.87 9.97 -1.29
C SER A 50 -25.33 9.56 -1.09
N GLU A 51 -25.59 8.25 -1.03
CA GLU A 51 -26.91 7.72 -0.66
C GLU A 51 -27.32 8.19 0.74
N ALA A 52 -28.62 8.34 0.95
CA ALA A 52 -29.16 8.80 2.22
C ALA A 52 -29.08 7.67 3.27
N ASP A 53 -28.24 7.84 4.29
CA ASP A 53 -28.09 6.88 5.39
C ASP A 53 -29.33 6.79 6.31
N GLY A 54 -30.35 7.62 6.12
CA GLY A 54 -31.64 7.59 6.84
C GLY A 54 -31.59 8.03 8.31
N ILE A 55 -30.43 7.92 8.97
CA ILE A 55 -30.25 8.28 10.39
C ILE A 55 -29.89 9.76 10.55
N TYR A 56 -28.98 10.29 9.73
CA TYR A 56 -28.53 11.69 9.78
C TYR A 56 -28.83 12.49 8.52
N ARG A 57 -29.13 11.82 7.41
CA ARG A 57 -29.49 12.42 6.12
C ARG A 57 -30.74 11.76 5.55
N ARG A 58 -31.78 12.56 5.33
CA ARG A 58 -33.05 12.11 4.72
C ARG A 58 -33.01 12.11 3.19
N GLU A 59 -32.09 12.87 2.60
CA GLU A 59 -31.93 13.01 1.15
C GLU A 59 -30.46 12.80 0.76
N SER A 60 -30.23 12.37 -0.48
CA SER A 60 -28.90 12.24 -1.05
C SER A 60 -28.29 13.62 -1.27
N VAL A 61 -27.20 13.92 -0.59
CA VAL A 61 -26.52 15.22 -0.69
C VAL A 61 -25.19 15.04 -1.40
N SER A 62 -24.89 15.92 -2.35
CA SER A 62 -23.58 15.98 -3.00
C SER A 62 -22.54 16.62 -2.10
N ALA A 63 -21.26 16.32 -2.34
CA ALA A 63 -20.17 16.97 -1.60
C ALA A 63 -20.15 18.50 -1.85
N LEU A 64 -20.64 18.94 -3.01
CA LEU A 64 -20.84 20.35 -3.34
C LEU A 64 -21.89 21.02 -2.44
N GLU A 65 -23.06 20.41 -2.29
CA GLU A 65 -24.16 20.97 -1.48
C GLU A 65 -23.84 21.00 0.02
N LEU A 66 -22.92 20.13 0.45
CA LEU A 66 -22.40 20.15 1.82
C LEU A 66 -21.31 21.22 2.05
N SER A 67 -20.75 21.75 0.97
CA SER A 67 -19.58 22.61 1.00
C SER A 67 -19.97 24.06 0.71
N ASP A 68 -19.80 24.93 1.70
CA ASP A 68 -20.02 26.38 1.53
C ASP A 68 -19.01 27.04 0.56
N PHE A 69 -18.00 26.31 0.10
CA PHE A 69 -16.88 26.85 -0.68
C PHE A 69 -17.13 26.93 -2.20
N GLY A 70 -18.32 26.55 -2.67
CA GLY A 70 -18.63 26.44 -4.09
C GLY A 70 -17.77 25.40 -4.81
N TYR A 71 -18.03 25.16 -6.10
CA TYR A 71 -17.47 24.01 -6.81
C TYR A 71 -15.94 23.94 -6.79
N PHE A 72 -15.27 25.02 -7.17
CA PHE A 72 -13.81 25.06 -7.19
C PHE A 72 -13.17 24.92 -5.79
N GLY A 73 -13.84 25.44 -4.75
CA GLY A 73 -13.39 25.27 -3.39
C GLY A 73 -13.50 23.81 -2.92
N THR A 74 -14.60 23.14 -3.22
CA THR A 74 -14.79 21.71 -2.93
C THR A 74 -13.77 20.84 -3.68
N VAL A 75 -13.49 21.13 -4.96
CA VAL A 75 -12.44 20.45 -5.75
C VAL A 75 -11.09 20.57 -5.06
N LEU A 76 -10.70 21.77 -4.62
CA LEU A 76 -9.42 21.99 -3.93
C LEU A 76 -9.35 21.25 -2.59
N CYS A 77 -10.43 21.25 -1.80
CA CYS A 77 -10.48 20.50 -0.55
C CYS A 77 -10.27 18.99 -0.78
N ILE A 78 -10.94 18.42 -1.80
CA ILE A 78 -10.79 17.00 -2.15
C ILE A 78 -9.36 16.70 -2.64
N ALA A 79 -8.79 17.59 -3.45
CA ALA A 79 -7.41 17.44 -3.93
C ALA A 79 -6.39 17.45 -2.79
N ILE A 80 -6.52 18.37 -1.84
CA ILE A 80 -5.66 18.46 -0.65
C ILE A 80 -5.80 17.21 0.21
N TRP A 81 -7.04 16.78 0.47
CA TRP A 81 -7.30 15.56 1.24
C TRP A 81 -6.69 14.32 0.58
N TYR A 82 -6.89 14.16 -0.73
CA TYR A 82 -6.31 13.07 -1.50
C TYR A 82 -4.78 13.08 -1.44
N ALA A 83 -4.15 14.25 -1.61
CA ALA A 83 -2.70 14.40 -1.54
C ALA A 83 -2.17 14.02 -0.14
N ALA A 84 -2.86 14.42 0.93
CA ALA A 84 -2.51 14.05 2.30
C ALA A 84 -2.59 12.53 2.50
N CYS A 85 -3.70 11.89 2.11
CA CYS A 85 -3.88 10.45 2.21
C CYS A 85 -2.80 9.68 1.43
N MET A 86 -2.51 10.10 0.19
CA MET A 86 -1.49 9.46 -0.65
C MET A 86 -0.09 9.62 -0.08
N THR A 87 0.22 10.77 0.52
CA THR A 87 1.51 11.01 1.17
C THR A 87 1.69 10.06 2.37
N ILE A 88 0.69 9.98 3.25
CA ILE A 88 0.70 9.06 4.40
C ILE A 88 0.86 7.61 3.91
N ALA A 89 0.04 7.19 2.95
CA ALA A 89 0.08 5.85 2.38
C ALA A 89 1.47 5.51 1.79
N TYR A 90 2.09 6.46 1.08
CA TYR A 90 3.44 6.29 0.55
C TYR A 90 4.47 6.02 1.64
N PHE A 91 4.49 6.83 2.70
CA PHE A 91 5.43 6.63 3.81
C PHE A 91 5.16 5.32 4.55
N THR A 92 3.90 5.01 4.82
CA THR A 92 3.50 3.77 5.50
C THR A 92 3.91 2.54 4.69
N TRP A 93 3.60 2.48 3.39
CA TRP A 93 4.01 1.35 2.55
C TRP A 93 5.52 1.24 2.40
N LYS A 94 6.23 2.36 2.23
CA LYS A 94 7.70 2.36 2.17
C LYS A 94 8.32 1.78 3.44
N TYR A 95 7.78 2.13 4.60
CA TYR A 95 8.22 1.60 5.89
C TYR A 95 7.90 0.10 6.03
N GLN A 96 6.66 -0.31 5.71
CA GLN A 96 6.23 -1.71 5.79
C GLN A 96 7.04 -2.61 4.86
N ASP A 97 7.28 -2.21 3.61
CA ASP A 97 8.05 -2.97 2.62
C ASP A 97 9.49 -3.17 3.09
N ASN A 98 10.15 -2.10 3.57
CA ASN A 98 11.51 -2.19 4.09
C ASN A 98 11.60 -3.13 5.29
N ARG A 99 10.64 -3.05 6.23
CA ARG A 99 10.59 -3.94 7.40
C ARG A 99 10.38 -5.40 6.99
N LYS A 100 9.49 -5.66 6.03
CA LYS A 100 9.21 -7.00 5.51
C LYS A 100 10.44 -7.61 4.83
N ILE A 101 11.14 -6.85 3.98
CA ILE A 101 12.37 -7.29 3.32
C ILE A 101 13.47 -7.57 4.35
N LYS A 102 13.63 -6.71 5.37
CA LYS A 102 14.61 -6.90 6.44
C LYS A 102 14.35 -8.20 7.22
N ASN A 103 13.10 -8.47 7.56
CA ASN A 103 12.72 -9.70 8.26
C ASN A 103 12.96 -10.96 7.42
N LEU A 104 12.62 -10.93 6.12
CA LEU A 104 12.88 -12.05 5.21
C LEU A 104 14.38 -12.32 5.05
N LYS A 105 15.20 -11.26 4.92
CA LYS A 105 16.66 -11.39 4.89
C LYS A 105 17.22 -11.99 6.17
N LYS A 106 16.71 -11.58 7.35
CA LYS A 106 17.10 -12.16 8.64
C LYS A 106 16.77 -13.66 8.71
N GLN A 107 15.53 -14.04 8.35
CA GLN A 107 15.10 -15.44 8.30
C GLN A 107 15.96 -16.28 7.35
N ARG A 108 16.38 -15.71 6.21
CA ARG A 108 17.28 -16.39 5.28
C ARG A 108 18.65 -16.65 5.90
N THR A 109 19.21 -15.68 6.61
CA THR A 109 20.50 -15.84 7.31
C THR A 109 20.43 -16.90 8.40
N GLU A 110 19.33 -16.93 9.17
CA GLU A 110 19.09 -17.96 10.20
C GLU A 110 18.98 -19.35 9.56
N LEU A 111 18.18 -19.50 8.51
CA LEU A 111 18.06 -20.77 7.78
C LEU A 111 19.39 -21.25 7.20
N LEU A 112 20.22 -20.34 6.65
CA LEU A 112 21.55 -20.68 6.15
C LEU A 112 22.47 -21.19 7.27
N ARG A 113 22.44 -20.53 8.43
CA ARG A 113 23.25 -20.93 9.59
C ARG A 113 22.85 -22.31 10.11
N GLU A 114 21.54 -22.58 10.22
CA GLU A 114 21.04 -23.89 10.64
C GLU A 114 21.43 -25.00 9.65
N LEU A 115 21.40 -24.70 8.35
CA LEU A 115 21.74 -25.66 7.29
C LEU A 115 23.24 -25.98 7.30
N ASP A 116 24.11 -24.99 7.56
CA ASP A 116 25.56 -25.20 7.73
C ASP A 116 25.88 -26.06 8.96
N LEU A 117 25.21 -25.81 10.09
CA LEU A 117 25.36 -26.62 11.30
C LEU A 117 24.94 -28.08 11.07
N LEU A 118 23.81 -28.30 10.40
CA LEU A 118 23.34 -29.65 10.07
C LEU A 118 24.26 -30.38 9.09
N LYS A 119 24.92 -29.65 8.16
CA LYS A 119 25.89 -30.23 7.22
C LYS A 119 27.22 -30.59 7.88
N LYS A 120 27.62 -29.87 8.94
CA LYS A 120 28.85 -30.17 9.72
C LYS A 120 28.70 -31.31 10.72
N GLN A 121 27.47 -31.72 11.02
CA GLN A 121 27.18 -32.84 11.94
C GLN A 121 27.04 -34.20 11.22
N ILE A 122 27.11 -34.21 9.88
CA ILE A 122 27.12 -35.39 9.02
C ILE A 122 28.55 -35.60 8.54
#